data_AF-N2BGQ0-F1
#
_entry.id   AF-N2BGQ0-F1
#
_cell.length_a   1.000
_cell.length_b   1.000
_cell.length_c   1.000
_cell.angle_alpha   90.00
_cell.angle_beta   90.00
_cell.angle_gamma   90.00
#
_symmetry.space_group_name_H-M   'P 1'
#
loop_
_entity.id
_entity.type
_entity.pdbx_description
1 polymer ?
#
loop_
_entity_poly.entity_id
_entity_poly.type
_entity_poly.pdbx_seq_one_letter_code
_entity_poly.pdbx_strand_id
1 'polypeptide(L)'
;MSSNTESKVMDCFCGGGGFLQEALKLGRKFIGIDESVEAIKLNQKWIKKSENHLFSRNIALIEKCVSNHIINEVKENNHMEKIST
;
A
#
# COMPACT_ATOMS: atom_id res chain seq x y z
N MET A 1 -13.07 -17.10 2.02
CA MET A 1 -12.38 -15.79 1.96
C MET A 1 -13.40 -14.69 2.24
N SER A 2 -13.09 -13.74 3.14
CA SER A 2 -14.06 -12.75 3.67
C SER A 2 -14.14 -11.43 2.88
N SER A 3 -13.24 -11.21 1.92
CA SER A 3 -13.19 -9.96 1.12
C SER A 3 -12.89 -10.22 -0.36
N ASN A 4 -13.40 -9.33 -1.21
CA ASN A 4 -13.28 -9.39 -2.65
C ASN A 4 -12.03 -8.67 -3.16
N THR A 5 -11.68 -8.89 -4.43
CA THR A 5 -10.72 -8.07 -5.16
C THR A 5 -11.13 -6.60 -5.09
N GLU A 6 -10.16 -5.68 -5.08
CA GLU A 6 -10.28 -4.24 -4.89
C GLU A 6 -10.85 -3.76 -3.54
N SER A 7 -11.25 -4.68 -2.65
CA SER A 7 -11.63 -4.33 -1.29
C SER A 7 -10.45 -3.73 -0.52
N LYS A 8 -10.75 -2.81 0.42
CA LYS A 8 -9.78 -2.30 1.38
C LYS A 8 -9.76 -3.20 2.61
N VAL A 9 -8.57 -3.65 3.01
CA VAL A 9 -8.35 -4.41 4.26
C VAL A 9 -7.40 -3.66 5.17
N MET A 10 -7.48 -3.87 6.48
CA MET A 10 -6.63 -3.20 7.46
C MET A 10 -6.04 -4.22 8.42
N ASP A 11 -4.76 -4.04 8.73
CA ASP A 11 -4.03 -4.80 9.74
C ASP A 11 -3.34 -3.82 10.70
N CYS A 12 -3.79 -3.79 11.96
CA CYS A 12 -3.32 -2.84 12.96
C CYS A 12 -2.06 -3.28 13.73
N PHE A 13 -1.55 -4.49 13.44
CA PHE A 13 -0.31 -5.03 14.01
C PHE A 13 0.45 -5.77 12.90
N CYS A 14 0.72 -5.06 11.81
CA CYS A 14 1.08 -5.70 10.55
C CYS A 14 2.47 -6.37 10.56
N GLY A 15 3.33 -6.07 11.53
CA GLY A 15 4.64 -6.69 11.71
C GLY A 15 5.42 -6.76 10.41
N GLY A 16 5.96 -7.94 10.07
CA GLY A 16 6.68 -8.17 8.81
C GLY A 16 5.83 -8.12 7.52
N GLY A 17 4.53 -7.88 7.62
CA GLY A 17 3.65 -7.61 6.48
C GLY A 17 3.12 -8.83 5.73
N GLY A 18 3.17 -10.04 6.31
CA GLY A 18 2.70 -11.26 5.64
C GLY A 18 1.24 -11.16 5.17
N PHE A 19 0.35 -10.63 6.02
CA PHE A 19 -1.04 -10.38 5.64
C PHE A 19 -1.16 -9.36 4.48
N LEU A 20 -0.37 -8.28 4.52
CA LEU A 20 -0.37 -7.24 3.48
C LEU A 20 0.13 -7.77 2.14
N GLN A 21 1.13 -8.64 2.15
CA GLN A 21 1.64 -9.31 0.94
C GLN A 21 0.58 -10.20 0.30
N GLU A 22 -0.17 -10.98 1.09
CA GLU A 22 -1.28 -11.79 0.58
C GLU A 22 -2.45 -10.91 0.10
N ALA A 23 -2.74 -9.80 0.80
CA ALA A 23 -3.71 -8.82 0.33
C ALA A 23 -3.30 -8.24 -1.04
N LEU A 24 -2.02 -7.91 -1.24
CA LEU A 24 -1.50 -7.44 -2.53
C LEU A 24 -1.67 -8.49 -3.63
N LYS A 25 -1.27 -9.74 -3.37
CA LYS A 25 -1.37 -10.86 -4.33
C LYS A 25 -2.80 -11.14 -4.76
N LEU A 26 -3.76 -11.03 -3.84
CA LEU A 26 -5.19 -11.23 -4.09
C LEU A 26 -5.86 -10.02 -4.75
N GLY A 27 -5.07 -9.01 -5.08
CA GLY A 27 -5.57 -7.80 -5.68
C GLY A 27 -6.48 -7.01 -4.73
N ARG A 28 -6.06 -6.83 -3.49
CA ARG A 28 -6.73 -5.96 -2.51
C ARG A 28 -5.91 -4.70 -2.26
N LYS A 29 -6.58 -3.67 -1.76
CA LYS A 29 -5.95 -2.48 -1.20
C LYS A 29 -5.78 -2.72 0.29
N PHE A 30 -4.68 -2.28 0.89
CA PHE A 30 -4.43 -2.52 2.31
C PHE A 30 -3.96 -1.26 3.04
N ILE A 31 -4.20 -1.23 4.35
CA ILE A 31 -3.59 -0.31 5.31
C ILE A 31 -2.91 -1.18 6.36
N GLY A 32 -1.59 -1.04 6.48
CA GLY A 32 -0.80 -1.65 7.55
C GLY A 32 -0.41 -0.60 8.58
N ILE A 33 -0.63 -0.89 9.86
CA ILE A 33 -0.17 -0.07 10.98
C ILE A 33 0.70 -0.96 11.87
N ASP A 34 1.81 -0.42 12.33
CA ASP A 34 2.67 -1.02 13.34
C ASP A 34 3.42 0.09 14.10
N GLU A 35 3.81 -0.18 15.34
CA GLU A 35 4.64 0.74 16.14
C GLU A 35 6.14 0.52 15.90
N SER A 36 6.55 -0.66 15.45
CA SER A 36 7.94 -0.97 15.15
C SER A 36 8.38 -0.28 13.87
N VAL A 37 9.35 0.63 14.02
CA VAL A 37 10.00 1.30 12.89
C VAL A 37 10.69 0.28 11.97
N GLU A 38 11.21 -0.82 12.52
CA GLU A 38 11.82 -1.91 11.77
C GLU A 38 10.78 -2.65 10.91
N ALA A 39 9.61 -2.96 11.47
CA ALA A 39 8.49 -3.57 10.74
C ALA A 39 8.04 -2.68 9.58
N ILE A 40 7.89 -1.38 9.83
CA ILE A 40 7.54 -0.38 8.81
C ILE A 40 8.60 -0.30 7.71
N LYS A 41 9.89 -0.24 8.05
CA LYS A 41 11.00 -0.21 7.07
C LYS A 41 11.05 -1.48 6.22
N LEU A 42 10.85 -2.65 6.83
CA LEU A 42 10.75 -3.92 6.12
C LEU A 42 9.58 -3.89 5.12
N ASN A 43 8.43 -3.36 5.55
CA ASN A 43 7.24 -3.24 4.71
C ASN A 43 7.45 -2.31 3.50
N GLN A 44 8.02 -1.13 3.73
CA GLN A 44 8.39 -0.22 2.65
C GLN A 44 9.36 -0.85 1.64
N LYS A 45 10.33 -1.64 2.11
CA LYS A 45 11.33 -2.28 1.23
C LYS A 45 10.71 -3.27 0.27
N TRP A 46 9.82 -4.15 0.75
CA TRP A 46 9.19 -5.12 -0.15
C TRP A 46 8.10 -4.50 -1.02
N ILE A 47 7.39 -3.48 -0.52
CA ILE A 47 6.40 -2.74 -1.33
C ILE A 47 7.06 -2.07 -2.53
N LYS A 48 8.17 -1.35 -2.32
CA LYS A 48 8.97 -0.77 -3.42
C LYS A 48 9.45 -1.83 -4.41
N LYS A 49 9.83 -3.02 -3.93
CA LYS A 49 10.23 -4.14 -4.79
C LYS A 49 9.06 -4.68 -5.61
N SER A 50 7.84 -4.67 -5.04
CA SER A 50 6.63 -5.11 -5.74
C SER A 50 6.09 -4.09 -6.75
N GLU A 51 6.27 -2.80 -6.51
CA GLU A 51 5.82 -1.72 -7.42
C GLU A 51 6.53 -1.77 -8.77
N ASN A 52 7.82 -2.17 -8.81
CA ASN A 52 8.55 -2.42 -10.05
C ASN A 52 7.93 -3.52 -10.94
N HIS A 53 7.01 -4.32 -10.39
CA HIS A 53 6.26 -5.36 -11.11
C HIS A 53 4.76 -5.08 -11.23
N LEU A 54 4.22 -4.08 -10.52
CA LEU A 54 2.78 -3.76 -10.49
C LEU A 54 2.57 -2.27 -10.80
N PHE A 55 2.65 -1.90 -12.07
CA PHE A 55 2.08 -0.64 -12.52
C PHE A 55 0.55 -0.71 -12.33
N SER A 56 0.00 0.20 -11.51
CA SER A 56 -1.44 0.52 -11.33
C SER A 56 -2.18 -0.10 -10.14
N ARG A 57 -1.70 0.02 -8.90
CA ARG A 57 -2.59 -0.10 -7.73
C ARG A 57 -2.21 0.84 -6.59
N ASN A 58 -3.20 1.58 -6.10
CA ASN A 58 -3.10 2.55 -5.02
C ASN A 58 -2.72 1.86 -3.69
N ILE A 59 -1.44 1.95 -3.30
CA ILE A 59 -0.93 1.48 -2.01
C ILE A 59 -0.76 2.68 -1.07
N ALA A 60 -1.27 2.57 0.16
CA ALA A 60 -1.08 3.56 1.21
C ALA A 60 -0.51 2.86 2.47
N LEU A 61 0.72 3.22 2.85
CA LEU A 61 1.32 2.85 4.13
C LEU A 61 1.27 4.05 5.07
N ILE A 62 0.81 3.85 6.30
CA ILE A 62 0.75 4.91 7.32
C ILE A 62 1.71 4.53 8.44
N GLU A 63 2.77 5.31 8.62
CA GLU A 63 3.63 5.21 9.82
C GLU A 63 2.93 5.91 11.00
N LYS A 64 2.80 5.22 12.14
CA LYS A 64 2.38 5.86 13.39
C LYS A 64 3.62 6.20 14.21
N CYS A 65 4.26 7.33 13.90
CA CYS A 65 5.25 7.92 14.80
C CYS A 65 4.80 9.32 15.22
N VAL A 66 4.84 9.57 16.52
CA VAL A 66 4.46 10.82 17.16
C VAL A 66 5.29 11.97 16.58
N SER A 67 4.60 13.03 16.15
CA SER A 67 5.09 14.33 15.65
C SER A 67 5.35 14.45 14.14
N ASN A 68 4.43 15.17 13.50
CA ASN A 68 4.57 16.01 12.32
C ASN A 68 5.03 15.36 10.99
N HIS A 69 4.02 15.08 10.16
CA HIS A 69 3.99 15.47 8.75
C HIS A 69 4.92 14.72 7.78
N ILE A 70 4.56 13.50 7.39
CA ILE A 70 4.79 13.01 6.01
C ILE A 70 3.55 12.26 5.54
N ILE A 71 2.62 12.98 4.92
CA ILE A 71 1.60 12.40 4.04
C ILE A 71 2.19 12.42 2.63
N ASN A 72 2.76 11.31 2.18
CA ASN A 72 3.03 11.15 0.74
C ASN A 72 1.80 10.53 0.10
N GLU A 73 0.83 11.38 -0.24
CA GLU A 73 -0.18 11.04 -1.23
C GLU A 73 0.53 10.82 -2.57
N VAL A 74 0.56 9.57 -3.06
CA VAL A 74 1.01 9.29 -4.42
C VAL A 74 -0.01 9.93 -5.35
N LYS A 75 0.36 11.06 -5.97
CA LYS A 75 -0.49 11.81 -6.88
C LYS A 75 -0.87 10.96 -8.10
N GLU A 76 -2.16 10.87 -8.39
CA GLU A 76 -2.70 10.34 -9.64
C GLU A 76 -2.30 11.26 -10.81
N ASN A 77 -1.50 10.76 -11.75
CA ASN A 77 -1.35 11.38 -13.06
C ASN A 77 -2.40 10.80 -14.00
N ASN A 78 -3.54 11.48 -14.12
CA ASN A 78 -4.56 11.17 -15.12
C ASN A 78 -4.10 11.67 -16.50
N HIS A 79 -3.44 10.83 -17.29
CA HIS A 79 -3.25 11.10 -18.72
C HIS A 79 -4.46 10.55 -19.49
N MET A 80 -5.48 11.41 -19.67
CA MET A 80 -6.55 11.17 -20.64
C MET A 80 -5.95 11.27 -22.06
N GLU A 81 -5.72 10.14 -22.72
CA GLU A 81 -5.62 10.15 -24.18
C GLU A 81 -7.01 10.49 -24.74
N LYS A 82 -7.17 11.75 -25.16
CA LYS A 82 -8.22 12.14 -26.08
C LYS A 82 -7.95 11.42 -27.40
N ILE A 83 -8.68 10.36 -27.69
CA ILE A 83 -8.79 9.86 -29.06
C ILE A 83 -9.65 10.89 -29.80
N SER A 84 -8.98 11.81 -30.48
CA SER A 84 -9.60 12.72 -31.43
C SER A 84 -9.49 12.09 -32.82
N THR A 85 -10.63 12.08 -33.51
CA THR A 85 -10.88 11.74 -34.92
C THR A 85 -11.18 10.28 -35.21
#